data_AF-A0ABD3KEC8-F1
#
_entry.id   AF-A0ABD3KEC8-F1
#
_cell.length_a   1.000
_cell.length_b   1.000
_cell.length_c   1.000
_cell.angle_alpha   90.00
_cell.angle_beta   90.00
_cell.angle_gamma   90.00
#
_symmetry.space_group_name_H-M   'P 1'
#
loop_
_entity.id
_entity.type
_entity.pdbx_description
1 polymer ?
#
loop_
_entity_poly.entity_id
_entity_poly.type
_entity_poly.pdbx_seq_one_letter_code
_entity_poly.pdbx_strand_id
1 'polypeptide(L)'
;MKESGRKQGTLSPCAACKLLRRRCARDCVFAPYFPADQPQKFAIVHKVFGASNVNKMLQELPEHQRSDAVSSMVYEANARMRDPVYGCVGAISSLQQQVDVLQNQLALAQAEVVHMRLQTPQFPSTSSSAIAATNNDSSHSRRSYYPLNGVEQADVEDSLWS
;
A
#
# COMPACT_ATOMS: atom_id res chain seq x y z
N MET A 1 -3.92 23.19 -23.55
CA MET A 1 -2.67 23.64 -22.90
C MET A 1 -2.99 24.79 -21.96
N LYS A 2 -2.83 24.64 -20.65
CA LYS A 2 -2.97 25.75 -19.69
C LYS A 2 -1.61 26.01 -19.05
N GLU A 3 -0.95 27.06 -19.50
CA GLU A 3 0.19 27.66 -18.82
C GLU A 3 -0.28 28.29 -17.51
N SER A 4 0.23 27.79 -16.37
CA SER A 4 0.16 28.52 -15.11
C SER A 4 1.45 29.30 -14.93
N GLY A 5 1.48 30.51 -15.48
CA GLY A 5 2.53 31.49 -15.23
C GLY A 5 2.54 31.91 -13.75
N ARG A 6 3.63 31.61 -13.04
CA ARG A 6 3.84 32.08 -11.67
C ARG A 6 4.57 33.42 -11.68
N LYS A 7 3.89 34.41 -11.10
CA LYS A 7 4.22 35.84 -11.03
C LYS A 7 5.63 36.10 -10.46
N GLN A 8 6.37 36.99 -11.13
CA GLN A 8 7.63 37.57 -10.68
C GLN A 8 7.38 38.63 -9.61
N GLY A 9 7.58 38.24 -8.35
CA GLY A 9 7.85 39.14 -7.23
C GLY A 9 8.94 38.45 -6.42
N THR A 10 10.05 39.15 -6.12
CA THR A 10 11.26 38.67 -5.42
C THR A 10 11.14 37.23 -4.92
N LEU A 11 11.46 36.25 -5.79
CA LEU A 11 11.19 34.85 -5.50
C LEU A 11 12.00 34.47 -4.25
N SER A 12 11.29 34.26 -3.14
CA SER A 12 11.91 33.78 -1.91
C SER A 12 12.71 32.52 -2.22
N PRO A 13 13.95 32.38 -1.72
CA PRO A 13 14.73 31.17 -1.97
C PRO A 13 13.95 29.94 -1.49
N CYS A 14 14.06 28.84 -2.23
CA CYS A 14 13.48 27.57 -1.79
C CYS A 14 14.06 27.15 -0.43
N ALA A 15 13.39 26.23 0.27
CA ALA A 15 13.81 25.79 1.60
C ALA A 15 15.27 25.29 1.61
N ALA A 16 15.69 24.60 0.56
CA ALA A 16 17.06 24.12 0.41
C ALA A 16 18.09 25.26 0.32
N CYS A 17 17.89 26.19 -0.61
CA CYS A 17 18.83 27.30 -0.80
C CYS A 17 18.83 28.24 0.41
N LYS A 18 17.69 28.42 1.07
CA LYS A 18 17.59 29.17 2.33
C LYS A 18 18.42 28.50 3.44
N LEU A 19 18.28 27.20 3.64
CA LEU A 19 19.04 26.45 4.67
C LEU A 19 20.54 26.43 4.36
N LEU A 20 20.91 26.22 3.10
CA LEU A 20 22.30 26.16 2.63
C LEU A 20 22.96 27.54 2.46
N ARG A 21 22.23 28.64 2.73
CA ARG A 21 22.72 30.03 2.62
C ARG A 21 23.33 30.36 1.25
N ARG A 22 22.72 29.86 0.16
CA ARG A 22 23.17 30.09 -1.22
C ARG A 22 22.07 30.71 -2.08
N ARG A 23 22.44 31.29 -3.23
CA ARG A 23 21.48 31.85 -4.20
C ARG A 23 20.59 30.75 -4.78
N CYS A 24 19.28 31.00 -4.87
CA CYS A 24 18.33 30.14 -5.56
C CYS A 24 18.23 30.56 -7.03
N ALA A 25 18.81 29.77 -7.93
CA ALA A 25 18.73 29.99 -9.38
C ALA A 25 17.33 29.65 -9.93
N ARG A 26 17.03 30.09 -11.16
CA ARG A 26 15.72 29.85 -11.81
C ARG A 26 15.49 28.36 -12.13
N ASP A 27 16.57 27.64 -12.38
CA ASP A 27 16.66 26.21 -12.71
C ASP A 27 17.06 25.36 -11.49
N CYS A 28 16.82 25.85 -10.26
CA CYS A 28 17.19 25.14 -9.06
C CYS A 28 16.46 23.79 -8.93
N VAL A 29 17.21 22.69 -8.98
CA VAL A 29 16.70 21.30 -8.85
C VAL A 29 15.86 21.07 -7.60
N PHE A 30 16.15 21.78 -6.49
CA PHE A 30 15.40 21.64 -5.25
C PHE A 30 14.10 22.43 -5.20
N ALA A 31 13.97 23.51 -5.99
CA ALA A 31 12.87 24.46 -5.85
C ALA A 31 11.47 23.88 -6.08
N PRO A 32 11.25 22.96 -7.05
CA PRO A 32 9.95 22.33 -7.23
C PRO A 32 9.50 21.46 -6.05
N TYR A 33 10.45 20.87 -5.31
CA TYR A 33 10.16 19.81 -4.34
C TYR A 33 10.27 20.26 -2.88
N PHE A 34 11.03 21.33 -2.62
CA PHE A 34 11.29 21.90 -1.30
C PHE A 34 10.91 23.40 -1.26
N PRO A 35 9.61 23.72 -1.26
CA PRO A 35 9.14 25.09 -1.30
C PRO A 35 9.40 25.81 0.04
N ALA A 36 9.40 27.14 0.01
CA ALA A 36 9.87 27.97 1.14
C ALA A 36 8.95 27.89 2.40
N ASP A 37 7.69 27.50 2.22
CA ASP A 37 6.69 27.26 3.26
C ASP A 37 6.96 25.98 4.07
N GLN A 38 7.79 25.06 3.55
CA GLN A 38 8.07 23.76 4.18
C GLN A 38 9.57 23.59 4.51
N PRO A 39 10.17 24.46 5.35
CA PRO A 39 11.60 24.41 5.65
C PRO A 39 12.04 23.11 6.33
N GLN A 40 11.17 22.52 7.15
CA GLN A 40 11.46 21.28 7.88
C GLN A 40 11.64 20.08 6.94
N LYS A 41 10.92 20.05 5.83
CA LYS A 41 11.00 18.99 4.82
C LYS A 41 12.43 18.82 4.31
N PHE A 42 13.08 19.93 3.96
CA PHE A 42 14.48 19.88 3.52
C PHE A 42 15.45 19.67 4.69
N ALA A 43 15.20 20.28 5.86
CA ALA A 43 16.10 20.17 7.00
C ALA A 43 16.31 18.71 7.45
N ILE A 44 15.23 17.92 7.49
CA ILE A 44 15.27 16.51 7.90
C ILE A 44 15.98 15.65 6.85
N VAL A 45 15.63 15.82 5.57
CA VAL A 45 16.29 15.11 4.46
C VAL A 45 17.78 15.48 4.39
N HIS A 46 18.13 16.75 4.56
CA HIS A 46 19.51 17.23 4.58
C HIS A 46 20.31 16.59 5.72
N LYS A 47 19.71 16.44 6.89
CA LYS A 47 20.39 15.85 8.05
C LYS A 47 20.68 14.36 7.87
N VAL A 48 19.79 13.62 7.20
CA VAL A 48 19.92 12.16 7.05
C VAL A 48 20.69 11.79 5.79
N PHE A 49 20.35 12.39 4.65
CA PHE A 49 20.95 12.05 3.35
C PHE A 49 22.06 13.00 2.93
N GLY A 50 22.01 14.26 3.34
CA GLY A 50 22.93 15.30 2.87
C GLY A 50 22.51 15.92 1.53
N ALA A 51 22.76 17.21 1.35
CA ALA A 51 22.28 17.96 0.17
C ALA A 51 22.84 17.41 -1.15
N SER A 52 24.12 17.02 -1.18
CA SER A 52 24.78 16.51 -2.39
C SER A 52 24.19 15.18 -2.85
N ASN A 53 23.90 14.27 -1.91
CA ASN A 53 23.30 12.98 -2.23
C ASN A 53 21.87 13.15 -2.74
N VAL A 54 21.07 14.02 -2.11
CA VAL A 54 19.72 14.34 -2.59
C VAL A 54 19.77 14.93 -4.00
N ASN A 55 20.70 15.85 -4.27
CA ASN A 55 20.87 16.39 -5.62
C ASN A 55 21.20 15.29 -6.64
N LYS A 56 22.15 14.41 -6.29
CA LYS A 56 22.56 13.29 -7.15
C LYS A 56 21.39 12.34 -7.45
N MET A 57 20.69 11.87 -6.41
CA MET A 57 19.52 10.99 -6.56
C MET A 57 18.41 11.62 -7.40
N LEU A 58 18.15 12.91 -7.21
CA LEU A 58 17.18 13.62 -8.06
C LEU A 58 17.62 13.66 -9.52
N GLN A 59 18.89 13.93 -9.80
CA GLN A 59 19.40 14.02 -11.17
C GLN A 59 19.44 12.66 -11.88
N GLU A 60 19.59 11.55 -11.15
CA GLU A 60 19.55 10.19 -11.68
C GLU A 60 18.14 9.74 -12.08
N LEU A 61 17.10 10.42 -11.58
CA LEU A 61 15.70 10.07 -11.85
C LEU A 61 15.08 10.94 -12.96
N PRO A 62 14.17 10.37 -13.78
CA PRO A 62 13.28 11.13 -14.64
C PRO A 62 12.43 12.12 -13.83
N GLU A 63 12.12 13.28 -14.41
CA GLU A 63 11.45 14.38 -13.68
C GLU A 63 10.11 13.99 -13.05
N HIS A 64 9.35 13.10 -13.71
CA HIS A 64 8.04 12.64 -13.24
C HIS A 64 8.12 11.82 -11.94
N GLN A 65 9.25 11.16 -11.66
CA GLN A 65 9.44 10.32 -10.46
C GLN A 65 10.04 11.11 -9.28
N ARG A 66 10.61 12.28 -9.54
CA ARG A 66 11.33 13.06 -8.53
C ARG A 66 10.45 13.50 -7.37
N SER A 67 9.16 13.77 -7.63
CA SER A 67 8.20 14.13 -6.57
C SER A 67 8.04 12.99 -5.58
N ASP A 68 7.82 11.78 -6.07
CA ASP A 68 7.61 10.59 -5.25
C ASP A 68 8.90 10.20 -4.53
N ALA A 69 10.05 10.28 -5.21
CA ALA A 69 11.35 10.06 -4.59
C ALA A 69 11.61 11.03 -3.41
N VAL A 70 11.22 12.30 -3.53
CA VAL A 70 11.32 13.26 -2.43
C VAL A 70 10.38 12.89 -1.29
N SER A 71 9.15 12.45 -1.59
CA SER A 71 8.23 11.97 -0.56
C SER A 71 8.80 10.77 0.21
N SER A 72 9.40 9.79 -0.49
CA SER A 72 10.08 8.64 0.11
C SER A 72 11.27 9.07 0.97
N MET A 73 12.16 9.91 0.45
CA MET A 73 13.30 10.44 1.21
C MET A 73 12.84 11.18 2.48
N VAL A 74 11.77 11.96 2.41
CA VAL A 74 11.22 12.65 3.59
C VAL A 74 10.68 11.66 4.60
N TYR A 75 9.94 10.63 4.16
CA TYR A 75 9.43 9.59 5.05
C TYR A 75 10.57 8.84 5.75
N GLU A 76 11.57 8.38 5.00
CA GLU A 76 12.73 7.65 5.52
C GLU A 76 13.56 8.51 6.48
N ALA A 77 13.82 9.77 6.14
CA ALA A 77 14.55 10.68 7.00
C ALA A 77 13.77 10.96 8.31
N ASN A 78 12.44 11.09 8.25
CA ASN A 78 11.61 11.22 9.45
C ASN A 78 11.66 9.96 10.31
N ALA A 79 11.59 8.77 9.71
CA ALA A 79 11.71 7.52 10.43
C ALA A 79 13.07 7.42 11.13
N ARG A 80 14.16 7.77 10.44
CA ARG A 80 15.52 7.81 11.01
C ARG A 80 15.69 8.83 12.12
N MET A 81 14.96 9.95 12.05
CA MET A 81 14.96 10.97 13.12
C MET A 81 14.24 10.51 14.39
N ARG A 82 13.18 9.71 14.25
CA ARG A 82 12.45 9.12 15.40
C ARG A 82 13.17 7.90 15.97
N ASP A 83 13.76 7.08 15.11
CA ASP A 83 14.52 5.90 15.46
C ASP A 83 15.93 5.97 14.81
N PRO A 84 16.93 6.48 15.56
CA PRO A 84 18.30 6.58 15.09
C PRO A 84 19.02 5.22 14.93
N VAL A 85 18.42 4.11 15.38
CA VAL A 85 19.02 2.77 15.29
C VAL A 85 18.47 2.04 14.07
N TYR A 86 17.15 1.91 13.93
CA TYR A 86 16.51 1.14 12.86
C TYR A 86 15.79 1.99 11.82
N GLY A 87 15.39 3.22 12.13
CA GLY A 87 14.69 4.09 11.18
C GLY A 87 13.44 3.44 10.58
N CYS A 88 13.33 3.46 9.25
CA CYS A 88 12.22 2.80 8.56
C CYS A 88 12.28 1.26 8.62
N VAL A 89 13.45 0.67 8.87
CA VAL A 89 13.60 -0.79 9.00
C VAL A 89 12.83 -1.31 10.20
N GLY A 90 12.75 -0.54 11.30
CA GLY A 90 11.94 -0.92 12.46
C GLY A 90 10.45 -1.05 12.13
N ALA A 91 9.93 -0.15 11.27
CA ALA A 91 8.55 -0.24 10.78
C ALA A 91 8.36 -1.47 9.89
N ILE A 92 9.32 -1.77 9.01
CA ILE A 92 9.29 -2.96 8.15
C ILE A 92 9.24 -4.23 9.00
N SER A 93 10.12 -4.36 10.00
CA SER A 93 10.16 -5.54 10.88
C SER A 93 8.88 -5.70 11.70
N SER A 94 8.34 -4.59 12.22
CA SER A 94 7.07 -4.63 12.96
C SER A 94 5.90 -5.05 12.07
N LEU A 95 5.86 -4.60 10.81
CA LEU A 95 4.82 -5.00 9.86
C LEU A 95 4.97 -6.47 9.46
N GLN A 96 6.19 -6.95 9.23
CA GLN A 96 6.45 -8.35 8.93
C GLN A 96 5.97 -9.27 10.06
N GLN A 97 6.29 -8.92 11.31
CA GLN A 97 5.80 -9.67 12.47
C GLN A 97 4.27 -9.68 12.55
N GLN A 98 3.61 -8.56 12.24
CA GLN A 98 2.14 -8.49 12.23
C GLN A 98 1.54 -9.37 11.13
N VAL A 99 2.14 -9.40 9.94
CA VAL A 99 1.72 -10.30 8.86
C VAL A 99 1.82 -11.75 9.32
N ASP A 100 2.93 -12.16 9.92
CA ASP A 100 3.12 -13.54 10.41
C ASP A 100 2.10 -13.91 11.48
N VAL A 101 1.84 -13.00 12.44
CA VAL A 101 0.84 -13.19 13.49
C VAL A 101 -0.56 -13.34 12.90
N LEU A 102 -0.93 -12.49 11.94
CA LEU A 102 -2.24 -12.54 11.29
C LEU A 102 -2.42 -13.79 10.42
N GLN A 103 -1.37 -14.22 9.71
CA GLN A 103 -1.38 -15.47 8.95
C GLN A 103 -1.57 -16.69 9.85
N ASN A 104 -0.91 -16.73 11.01
CA ASN A 104 -1.10 -17.79 12.00
C ASN A 104 -2.53 -17.81 12.56
N GLN A 105 -3.09 -16.64 12.91
CA GLN A 105 -4.47 -16.54 13.40
C GLN A 105 -5.47 -17.02 12.33
N LEU A 106 -5.25 -16.65 11.07
CA LEU A 106 -6.08 -17.10 9.97
C LEU A 106 -6.01 -18.63 9.80
N ALA A 107 -4.82 -19.23 9.87
CA ALA A 107 -4.64 -20.67 9.78
C ALA A 107 -5.37 -21.42 10.90
N LEU A 108 -5.28 -20.93 12.14
CA LEU A 108 -6.00 -21.50 13.29
C LEU A 108 -7.51 -21.41 13.12
N ALA A 109 -8.04 -20.24 12.74
CA ALA A 109 -9.47 -20.06 12.51
C ALA A 109 -9.99 -20.96 11.38
N GLN A 110 -9.22 -21.12 10.29
CA GLN A 110 -9.55 -22.03 9.20
C GLN A 110 -9.59 -23.49 9.66
N ALA A 111 -8.62 -23.92 10.46
CA ALA A 111 -8.60 -25.27 11.03
C ALA A 111 -9.81 -25.52 11.94
N GLU A 112 -10.19 -24.54 12.77
CA GLU A 112 -11.37 -24.61 13.64
C GLU A 112 -12.67 -24.74 12.84
N VAL A 113 -12.83 -23.98 11.76
CA VAL A 113 -13.99 -24.08 10.85
C VAL A 113 -14.09 -25.48 10.23
N VAL A 114 -12.96 -26.06 9.78
CA VAL A 114 -12.93 -27.41 9.23
C VAL A 114 -13.32 -28.43 10.31
N HIS A 115 -12.76 -28.31 11.51
CA HIS A 115 -13.06 -29.18 12.64
C HIS A 115 -14.56 -29.17 12.99
N MET A 116 -15.18 -27.99 13.09
CA MET A 116 -16.61 -27.86 13.33
C MET A 116 -17.44 -28.54 12.23
N ARG A 117 -17.09 -28.34 10.95
CA ARG A 117 -17.79 -28.98 9.82
C ARG A 117 -17.73 -30.50 9.83
N LEU A 118 -16.64 -31.09 10.33
CA LEU A 118 -16.49 -32.54 10.47
C LEU A 118 -17.27 -33.08 11.67
N GLN A 119 -17.42 -32.29 12.73
CA GLN A 119 -18.15 -32.68 13.94
C GLN A 119 -19.67 -32.51 13.82
N THR A 120 -20.17 -31.70 12.89
CA THR A 120 -21.61 -31.62 12.63
C THR A 120 -22.09 -32.98 12.09
N PRO A 121 -22.99 -33.70 12.79
CA PRO A 121 -23.67 -34.84 12.18
C PRO A 121 -24.45 -34.29 10.99
N GLN A 122 -24.18 -34.81 9.78
CA GLN A 122 -25.15 -34.66 8.71
C GLN A 122 -26.43 -35.34 9.22
N PHE A 123 -27.42 -34.57 9.65
CA PHE A 123 -28.77 -35.12 9.81
C PHE A 123 -29.11 -35.75 8.46
N PRO A 124 -29.36 -37.08 8.40
CA PRO A 124 -29.82 -37.67 7.16
C PRO A 124 -31.09 -36.91 6.79
N SER A 125 -31.08 -36.26 5.64
CA SER A 125 -32.29 -35.81 4.97
C SER A 125 -33.19 -37.04 4.89
N THR A 126 -34.18 -37.08 5.79
CA THR A 126 -35.12 -38.18 5.89
C THR A 126 -35.77 -38.33 4.52
N SER A 127 -35.47 -39.46 3.90
CA SER A 127 -36.16 -39.98 2.74
C SER A 127 -37.66 -39.98 3.04
N SER A 128 -38.39 -39.02 2.48
CA SER A 128 -39.84 -39.13 2.36
C SER A 128 -40.15 -39.89 1.06
N SER A 129 -40.15 -41.22 1.17
CA SER A 129 -40.82 -42.14 0.24
C SER A 129 -41.87 -42.87 1.09
N ALA A 130 -43.14 -43.03 0.77
CA ALA A 130 -43.93 -42.70 -0.41
C ALA A 130 -45.42 -42.77 0.02
N ILE A 131 -46.30 -42.03 -0.66
CA ILE A 131 -47.69 -42.46 -0.84
C ILE A 131 -47.87 -42.63 -2.35
N ALA A 132 -48.22 -43.85 -2.75
CA ALA A 132 -48.32 -44.27 -4.14
C ALA A 132 -49.41 -43.50 -4.89
N ALA A 133 -49.06 -42.96 -6.06
CA ALA A 133 -50.01 -42.63 -7.10
C ALA A 133 -49.38 -42.98 -8.46
N THR A 134 -50.22 -43.56 -9.29
CA THR A 134 -49.96 -44.38 -10.46
C THR A 134 -49.41 -43.62 -11.68
N ASN A 135 -48.64 -44.37 -12.49
CA ASN A 135 -48.49 -44.30 -13.95
C ASN A 135 -47.63 -43.19 -14.60
N ASN A 136 -46.52 -43.70 -15.16
CA ASN A 136 -46.01 -43.51 -16.53
C ASN A 136 -45.25 -42.24 -16.93
N ASP A 137 -44.08 -42.53 -17.51
CA ASP A 137 -43.44 -41.89 -18.67
C ASP A 137 -42.34 -40.82 -18.49
N SER A 138 -41.15 -41.22 -18.96
CA SER A 138 -40.09 -40.48 -19.65
C SER A 138 -39.33 -39.31 -19.00
N SER A 139 -38.09 -39.64 -18.60
CA SER A 139 -36.81 -39.00 -18.99
C SER A 139 -36.67 -37.45 -18.96
N HIS A 140 -35.93 -36.94 -17.97
CA HIS A 140 -34.58 -36.35 -18.15
C HIS A 140 -34.11 -35.61 -16.88
N SER A 141 -33.01 -36.11 -16.30
CA SER A 141 -31.94 -35.36 -15.61
C SER A 141 -32.31 -34.27 -14.58
N ARG A 142 -32.47 -34.66 -13.31
CA ARG A 142 -32.22 -33.76 -12.18
C ARG A 142 -30.71 -33.61 -11.98
N ARG A 143 -30.13 -32.53 -12.48
CA ARG A 143 -28.75 -32.11 -12.14
C ARG A 143 -28.83 -30.92 -11.19
N SER A 144 -28.84 -31.21 -9.89
CA SER A 144 -28.59 -30.21 -8.85
C SER A 144 -27.11 -29.86 -8.90
N TYR A 145 -26.75 -28.87 -9.72
CA TYR A 145 -25.43 -28.25 -9.65
C TYR A 145 -25.38 -27.35 -8.43
N TYR A 146 -24.73 -27.81 -7.36
CA TYR A 146 -24.04 -26.87 -6.49
C TYR A 146 -22.74 -26.51 -7.21
N PRO A 147 -22.45 -25.23 -7.49
CA PRO A 147 -21.15 -24.84 -7.99
C PRO A 147 -20.16 -24.91 -6.83
N LEU A 148 -19.36 -25.98 -6.80
CA LEU A 148 -17.96 -25.86 -6.37
C LEU A 148 -17.23 -25.24 -7.56
N ASN A 149 -16.80 -23.98 -7.42
CA ASN A 149 -15.75 -23.28 -8.16
C ASN A 149 -15.91 -21.79 -7.79
N GLY A 150 -14.91 -21.00 -7.44
CA GLY A 150 -13.53 -21.24 -7.03
C GLY A 150 -13.20 -20.05 -6.13
N VAL A 151 -12.10 -20.10 -5.39
CA VAL A 151 -11.52 -18.88 -4.83
C VAL A 151 -10.97 -18.12 -6.04
N GLU A 152 -11.82 -17.30 -6.66
CA GLU A 152 -11.36 -16.34 -7.65
C GLU A 152 -10.55 -15.32 -6.87
N GLN A 153 -9.29 -15.19 -7.28
CA GLN A 153 -8.31 -14.28 -6.75
C GLN A 153 -8.89 -12.86 -6.84
N ALA A 154 -9.45 -12.36 -5.74
CA ALA A 154 -9.80 -10.95 -5.65
C ALA A 154 -8.48 -10.18 -5.56
N ASP A 155 -8.21 -9.41 -6.60
CA ASP A 155 -7.09 -8.47 -6.72
C ASP A 155 -7.00 -7.56 -5.49
N VAL A 156 -6.09 -7.90 -4.57
CA VAL A 156 -5.61 -7.02 -3.51
C VAL A 156 -4.37 -6.28 -4.03
N GLU A 157 -4.53 -5.51 -5.10
CA GLU A 157 -3.48 -4.56 -5.51
C GLU A 157 -3.96 -3.11 -5.63
N ASP A 158 -5.27 -2.85 -5.71
CA ASP A 158 -5.77 -1.49 -5.97
C ASP A 158 -6.29 -0.70 -4.76
N SER A 159 -6.28 -1.27 -3.55
CA SER A 159 -6.92 -0.62 -2.38
C SER A 159 -5.95 -0.17 -1.28
N LEU A 160 -4.63 -0.21 -1.52
CA LEU A 160 -3.62 0.14 -0.52
C LEU A 160 -3.16 1.60 -0.56
N TRP A 161 -3.69 2.43 -1.47
CA TRP A 161 -3.30 3.85 -1.62
C TRP A 161 -4.45 4.82 -1.92
N SER A 162 -5.69 4.54 -1.50
CA SER A 162 -6.77 5.54 -1.48
C SER A 162 -6.91 6.21 -0.11
#